data_AF-A0A3C0XJW0-F1
#
_entry.id   AF-A0A3C0XJW0-F1
#
_cell.length_a   1.000
_cell.length_b   1.000
_cell.length_c   1.000
_cell.angle_alpha   90.00
_cell.angle_beta   90.00
_cell.angle_gamma   90.00
#
_symmetry.space_group_name_H-M   'P 1'
#
loop_
_entity.id
_entity.type
_entity.pdbx_description
1 polymer ?
#
loop_
_entity_poly.entity_id
_entity_poly.type
_entity_poly.pdbx_seq_one_letter_code
_entity_poly.pdbx_strand_id
1 'polypeptide(L)'
;MSGRRGLDCDTGHYVWDNAIPARLEIDSGDTVVFRTRDALDGFYTAGQLASGGGADPARPAGDHGGAARGHQRRGVSASVSWA
;
A
#
# COMPACT_ATOMS: atom_id res chain seq x y z
N MET A 1 -20.25 16.09 11.35
CA MET A 1 -19.10 16.99 11.57
C MET A 1 -17.92 16.34 10.87
N SER A 2 -17.22 17.06 9.99
CA SER A 2 -16.04 16.55 9.30
C SER A 2 -14.91 16.29 10.31
N GLY A 3 -14.35 15.09 10.31
CA GLY A 3 -13.24 14.65 11.13
C GLY A 3 -12.00 14.29 10.30
N ARG A 4 -10.82 14.26 10.96
CA ARG A 4 -9.57 13.78 10.34
C ARG A 4 -9.34 12.32 10.72
N ARG A 5 -9.19 11.43 9.73
CA ARG A 5 -8.93 10.00 9.92
C ARG A 5 -7.60 9.59 9.30
N GLY A 6 -6.96 8.56 9.84
CA GLY A 6 -5.69 8.04 9.35
C GLY A 6 -5.80 6.58 8.94
N LEU A 7 -5.19 6.20 7.83
CA LEU A 7 -5.01 4.82 7.42
C LEU A 7 -3.51 4.47 7.41
N ASP A 8 -3.14 3.40 8.11
CA ASP A 8 -1.76 2.91 8.17
C ASP A 8 -1.36 2.10 6.93
N CYS A 9 -0.06 1.87 6.78
CA CYS A 9 0.53 1.11 5.68
C CYS A 9 0.95 -0.31 6.07
N ASP A 10 0.51 -0.83 7.22
CA ASP A 10 0.97 -2.11 7.77
C ASP A 10 0.38 -3.29 6.98
N THR A 11 -0.77 -3.07 6.33
CA THR A 11 -1.40 -4.03 5.40
C THR A 11 -1.55 -3.42 4.01
N GLY A 12 -0.90 -4.02 3.01
CA GLY A 12 -1.08 -3.70 1.59
C GLY A 12 -1.78 -4.84 0.83
N HIS A 13 -2.55 -4.50 -0.19
CA HIS A 13 -3.14 -5.47 -1.11
C HIS A 13 -2.45 -5.36 -2.48
N TYR A 14 -1.99 -6.50 -3.02
CA TYR A 14 -1.28 -6.56 -4.30
C TYR A 14 -2.18 -6.88 -5.49
N VAL A 15 -3.48 -7.06 -5.23
CA VAL A 15 -4.52 -7.24 -6.22
C VAL A 15 -5.62 -6.22 -5.95
N TRP A 16 -6.24 -5.73 -7.02
CA TRP A 16 -7.45 -4.96 -6.90
C TRP A 16 -8.64 -5.91 -6.87
N ASP A 17 -9.18 -6.17 -5.68
CA ASP A 17 -10.33 -7.05 -5.45
C ASP A 17 -11.32 -6.38 -4.48
N ASN A 18 -12.56 -6.19 -4.93
CA ASN A 18 -13.61 -5.56 -4.13
C ASN A 18 -14.19 -6.49 -3.06
N ALA A 19 -13.84 -7.78 -3.06
CA ALA A 19 -14.17 -8.71 -1.99
C ALA A 19 -13.30 -8.50 -0.74
N ILE A 20 -12.20 -7.74 -0.84
CA ILE A 20 -11.35 -7.39 0.29
C ILE A 20 -12.12 -6.46 1.25
N PRO A 21 -12.20 -6.79 2.56
CA PRO A 21 -12.90 -5.96 3.54
C PRO A 21 -12.32 -4.55 3.63
N ALA A 22 -13.19 -3.56 3.83
CA ALA A 22 -12.78 -2.18 4.06
C ALA A 22 -11.93 -2.08 5.34
N ARG A 23 -10.81 -1.34 5.26
CA ARG A 23 -9.93 -1.10 6.42
C ARG A 23 -10.30 0.14 7.22
N LEU A 24 -11.09 1.04 6.65
CA LEU A 24 -11.51 2.29 7.26
C LEU A 24 -12.87 2.69 6.69
N GLU A 25 -13.83 2.94 7.57
CA GLU A 25 -15.09 3.60 7.24
C GLU A 25 -14.95 5.10 7.54
N ILE A 26 -15.51 5.94 6.68
CA ILE A 26 -15.46 7.40 6.81
C ILE A 26 -16.82 8.01 6.53
N ASP A 27 -17.05 9.18 7.11
CA ASP A 27 -18.23 9.98 6.83
C ASP A 27 -17.94 10.99 5.72
N SER A 28 -19.00 11.41 5.03
CA SER A 28 -18.89 12.48 4.05
C SER A 28 -18.32 13.76 4.66
N GLY A 29 -17.34 14.33 3.97
CA GLY A 29 -16.61 15.52 4.41
C GLY A 29 -15.39 15.22 5.28
N ASP A 30 -15.14 13.98 5.69
CA ASP A 30 -13.91 13.64 6.42
C ASP A 30 -12.65 13.86 5.57
N THR A 31 -11.57 14.26 6.24
CA THR A 31 -10.23 14.29 5.64
C THR A 31 -9.47 13.02 6.02
N VAL A 32 -8.99 12.28 5.04
CA VAL A 32 -8.22 11.04 5.27
C VAL A 32 -6.75 11.26 4.97
N VAL A 33 -5.89 10.82 5.89
CA VAL A 33 -4.43 10.79 5.72
C VAL A 33 -3.98 9.35 5.55
N PHE A 34 -3.52 9.01 4.35
CA PHE A 34 -2.95 7.71 4.04
C PHE A 34 -1.46 7.72 4.32
N ARG A 35 -1.00 6.79 5.17
CA ARG A 35 0.41 6.39 5.20
C ARG A 35 0.61 5.36 4.11
N THR A 36 1.65 5.51 3.31
CA THR A 36 1.94 4.62 2.17
C THR A 36 3.38 4.13 2.26
N ARG A 37 3.60 2.87 1.91
CA ARG A 37 4.94 2.37 1.56
C ARG A 37 5.31 2.87 0.17
N ASP A 38 6.59 2.89 -0.15
CA ASP A 38 7.05 3.21 -1.51
C ASP A 38 6.57 2.14 -2.51
N ALA A 39 6.68 2.43 -3.81
CA ALA A 39 6.17 1.55 -4.87
C ALA A 39 6.87 0.17 -4.94
N LEU A 40 8.05 0.06 -4.34
CA LEU A 40 8.85 -1.16 -4.26
C LEU A 40 8.71 -1.82 -2.88
N ASP A 41 7.87 -1.28 -2.02
CA ASP A 41 7.50 -1.88 -0.75
C ASP A 41 8.68 -2.19 0.19
N GLY A 42 9.70 -1.31 0.18
CA GLY A 42 10.93 -1.49 0.93
C GLY A 42 11.87 -2.56 0.38
N PHE A 43 11.67 -3.03 -0.86
CA PHE A 43 12.56 -3.99 -1.52
C PHE A 43 14.00 -3.47 -1.68
N TYR A 44 14.17 -2.15 -1.76
CA TYR A 44 15.47 -1.50 -1.64
C TYR A 44 15.49 -0.56 -0.45
N THR A 45 16.60 -0.59 0.29
CA THR A 45 16.91 0.43 1.30
C THR A 45 17.88 1.46 0.74
N ALA A 46 17.88 2.67 1.32
CA ALA A 46 18.78 3.75 0.92
C ALA A 46 20.26 3.33 0.99
N GLY A 47 20.63 2.51 1.99
CA GLY A 47 21.99 1.99 2.13
C GLY A 47 22.41 1.06 0.99
N GLN A 48 21.48 0.26 0.44
CA GLN A 48 21.74 -0.63 -0.69
C GLN A 48 21.94 0.15 -1.99
N LEU A 49 21.07 1.13 -2.26
CA LEU A 49 21.20 1.99 -3.43
C LEU A 49 22.49 2.82 -3.37
N ALA A 50 22.89 3.28 -2.18
CA ALA A 50 24.13 4.04 -1.99
C ALA A 50 25.41 3.20 -2.14
N SER A 51 25.34 1.89 -1.88
CA SER A 51 26.50 0.98 -1.96
C SER A 51 26.61 0.26 -3.32
N GLY A 52 25.70 0.55 -4.26
CA GLY A 52 25.59 -0.21 -5.51
C GLY A 52 25.16 -1.68 -5.30
N GLY A 53 24.67 -1.99 -4.11
CA GLY A 53 24.18 -3.32 -3.74
C GLY A 53 22.79 -3.58 -4.30
N GLY A 54 22.55 -4.83 -4.70
CA GLY A 54 21.22 -5.31 -5.06
C GLY A 54 20.29 -5.44 -3.84
N ALA A 55 19.05 -5.84 -4.10
CA ALA A 55 18.07 -6.16 -3.06
C ALA A 55 18.59 -7.21 -2.08
N ASP A 56 18.08 -7.20 -0.84
CA ASP A 56 18.57 -8.07 0.23
C ASP A 56 18.16 -9.53 -0.08
N PRO A 57 19.11 -10.43 -0.36
CA PRO A 57 18.79 -11.81 -0.72
C PRO A 57 18.24 -12.63 0.46
N ALA A 58 18.41 -12.16 1.71
CA ALA A 58 17.89 -12.83 2.90
C ALA A 58 16.42 -12.48 3.18
N ARG A 59 15.85 -11.47 2.50
CA ARG A 59 14.43 -11.11 2.64
C ARG A 59 13.61 -12.02 1.72
N PRO A 60 12.68 -12.83 2.24
CA PRO A 60 11.95 -13.79 1.42
C PRO A 60 11.17 -13.07 0.31
N ALA A 61 11.36 -13.52 -0.92
CA ALA A 61 10.66 -13.03 -2.12
C ALA A 61 9.13 -13.26 -2.10
N GLY A 62 8.60 -13.89 -1.04
CA GLY A 62 7.29 -14.54 -1.01
C GLY A 62 6.09 -13.66 -0.69
N ASP A 63 6.28 -12.46 -0.15
CA ASP A 63 5.13 -11.68 0.35
C ASP A 63 4.75 -10.49 -0.56
N HIS A 64 5.54 -10.24 -1.61
CA HIS A 64 5.19 -9.28 -2.63
C HIS A 64 4.44 -10.02 -3.74
N GLY A 65 3.15 -9.72 -3.90
CA GLY A 65 2.37 -10.13 -5.09
C GLY A 65 2.90 -9.46 -6.36
N GLY A 66 4.08 -9.89 -6.80
CA GLY A 66 4.93 -9.18 -7.75
C GLY A 66 5.69 -10.14 -8.65
N ALA A 67 4.98 -11.04 -9.33
CA ALA A 67 5.48 -11.54 -10.60
C ALA A 67 5.61 -10.35 -11.56
N ALA A 68 6.83 -10.10 -12.03
CA ALA A 68 7.13 -9.13 -13.06
C ALA A 68 6.37 -9.44 -14.35
N ARG A 69 5.14 -8.94 -14.51
CA ARG A 69 4.41 -8.92 -15.80
C ARG A 69 3.51 -7.70 -15.90
N GLY A 70 3.91 -6.78 -16.78
CA GLY A 70 3.01 -5.83 -17.44
C GLY A 70 2.50 -4.66 -16.61
N HIS A 71 2.40 -3.50 -17.25
CA HIS A 71 1.74 -2.32 -16.74
C HIS A 71 0.29 -2.63 -16.29
N GLN A 72 0.06 -2.84 -14.99
CA GLN A 72 -1.27 -2.71 -14.40
C GLN A 72 -1.24 -1.66 -13.31
N ARG A 73 -2.21 -0.74 -13.39
CA ARG A 73 -2.35 0.40 -12.48
C ARG A 73 -2.66 -0.13 -11.07
N ARG A 74 -1.77 0.16 -10.13
CA ARG A 74 -1.86 -0.20 -8.70
C ARG A 74 -2.55 0.94 -7.97
N GLY A 75 -3.47 0.65 -7.05
CA GLY A 75 -4.25 1.67 -6.36
C GLY A 75 -4.53 1.29 -4.91
N VAL A 76 -4.74 2.32 -4.08
CA VAL A 76 -5.25 2.21 -2.71
C VAL A 76 -6.78 2.24 -2.81
N SER A 77 -7.47 1.22 -2.31
CA SER A 77 -8.93 1.21 -2.20
C SER A 77 -9.35 1.77 -0.84
N ALA A 78 -10.30 2.70 -0.87
CA ALA A 78 -11.03 3.18 0.29
C ALA A 78 -12.51 3.17 -0.08
N SER A 79 -13.37 2.67 0.81
CA SER A 79 -14.81 2.60 0.60
C SER A 79 -15.49 3.69 1.40
N VAL A 80 -16.43 4.39 0.75
CA VAL A 80 -17.27 5.43 1.38
C VAL A 80 -18.68 4.89 1.46
N SER A 81 -19.23 4.82 2.66
CA SER A 81 -20.63 4.51 2.91
C SER A 81 -21.43 5.81 3.04
N TRP A 82 -22.56 5.89 2.34
CA TRP A 82 -23.55 6.96 2.51
C TRP A 82 -24.78 6.34 3.18
N ALA A 83 -25.29 7.00 4.23
CA ALA A 83 -26.58 6.70 4.84
C ALA A 83 -27.66 7.65 4.27
#